data_AF-A0A455ZFH4-F1
#
_entry.id   AF-A0A455ZFH4-F1
#
_cell.length_a   1.000
_cell.length_b   1.000
_cell.length_c   1.000
_cell.angle_alpha   90.00
_cell.angle_beta   90.00
_cell.angle_gamma   90.00
#
_symmetry.space_group_name_H-M   'P 1'
#
loop_
_entity.id
_entity.type
_entity.pdbx_description
1 polymer ?
#
loop_
_entity_poly.entity_id
_entity_poly.type
_entity_poly.pdbx_seq_one_letter_code
_entity_poly.pdbx_strand_id
1 'polypeptide(L)'
;MTQIENYKIILQEIFEIEIIFTNPDIENNCIGALFKDEESIPFRSNFIERLKRLREHFKDNENILIEIINTAKKIGQTTGYKWAGPYSELVALDYWIQFPDLLHIKFPDKGDVNTFADSIAKQIGQKEVDLDISLELSSKKIYTDVKCLIPTHMELVDQIIDKVKSKTKKKDYLIGIDNLFDVDYLRTKSDFITEFKAGTLINKLAESIDKSERLYTHTLLSGEQATFRISHSKTGIGTLLSTMREIDVYKLASDYKYKILDYYNKLLINEPSLITLVINPWFNPELNIPNKEFISTFLRSLSRRVFIELTKDNTDMETIFPDLIGKNIKISDIAKKITGIIFIKDNSIMESGTDLYDTYIYLNPNATNKKLRGSDFSILEWTPEIKQPYIDDFYYDNY
;
A
#
# COMPACT_ATOMS: atom_id res chain seq x y z
N MET A 1 -10.15 -12.15 26.67
CA MET A 1 -9.20 -11.21 26.05
C MET A 1 -9.54 -11.14 24.57
N THR A 2 -9.88 -9.96 24.06
CA THR A 2 -10.13 -9.73 22.62
C THR A 2 -8.82 -9.47 21.87
N GLN A 3 -8.85 -9.48 20.53
CA GLN A 3 -7.68 -9.10 19.71
C GLN A 3 -7.17 -7.69 20.06
N ILE A 4 -8.11 -6.75 20.25
CA ILE A 4 -7.80 -5.37 20.63
C ILE A 4 -7.25 -5.25 22.04
N GLU A 5 -7.78 -6.00 23.02
CA GLU A 5 -7.25 -5.99 24.38
C GLU A 5 -5.80 -6.50 24.42
N ASN A 6 -5.50 -7.58 23.69
CA ASN A 6 -4.13 -8.08 23.56
C ASN A 6 -3.22 -7.07 22.84
N TYR A 7 -3.70 -6.49 21.74
CA TYR A 7 -2.92 -5.48 21.01
C TYR A 7 -2.64 -4.23 21.85
N LYS A 8 -3.63 -3.79 22.65
CA LYS A 8 -3.48 -2.72 23.63
C LYS A 8 -2.36 -3.04 24.61
N ILE A 9 -2.36 -4.21 25.23
CA ILE A 9 -1.32 -4.62 26.19
C ILE A 9 0.07 -4.52 25.54
N ILE A 10 0.23 -5.07 24.33
CA ILE A 10 1.51 -5.00 23.58
C ILE A 10 1.98 -3.56 23.40
N LEU A 11 1.10 -2.66 22.94
CA LEU A 11 1.48 -1.25 22.74
C LEU A 11 1.81 -0.54 24.06
N GLN A 12 1.06 -0.81 25.13
CA GLN A 12 1.30 -0.21 26.45
C GLN A 12 2.61 -0.70 27.06
N GLU A 13 2.95 -1.98 26.91
CA GLU A 13 4.21 -2.54 27.38
C GLU A 13 5.41 -1.96 26.64
N ILE A 14 5.29 -1.77 25.32
CA ILE A 14 6.39 -1.25 24.51
C ILE A 14 6.59 0.24 24.77
N PHE A 15 5.53 1.05 24.69
CA PHE A 15 5.63 2.50 24.73
C PHE A 15 5.47 3.10 26.13
N GLU A 16 5.11 2.30 27.14
CA GLU A 16 4.98 2.71 28.55
C GLU A 16 3.97 3.86 28.76
N ILE A 17 2.92 3.90 27.95
CA ILE A 17 1.84 4.90 28.03
C ILE A 17 0.45 4.27 28.07
N GLU A 18 -0.56 5.07 28.42
CA GLU A 18 -1.95 4.65 28.29
C GLU A 18 -2.39 4.67 26.81
N ILE A 19 -2.90 3.53 26.33
CA ILE A 19 -3.45 3.39 24.98
C ILE A 19 -4.97 3.20 25.07
N ILE A 20 -5.69 4.08 24.36
CA ILE A 20 -7.15 4.04 24.26
C ILE A 20 -7.54 3.77 22.81
N PHE A 21 -8.30 2.69 22.62
CA PHE A 21 -8.98 2.37 21.35
C PHE A 21 -10.43 2.82 21.43
N THR A 22 -10.93 3.40 20.33
CA THR A 22 -12.30 3.91 20.23
C THR A 22 -13.33 2.82 19.92
N ASN A 23 -12.90 1.68 19.38
CA ASN A 23 -13.77 0.56 19.06
C ASN A 23 -13.11 -0.75 19.53
N PRO A 24 -13.63 -1.40 20.59
CA PRO A 24 -13.05 -2.63 21.15
C PRO A 24 -13.34 -3.88 20.30
N ASP A 25 -14.28 -3.79 19.35
CA ASP A 25 -14.77 -4.92 18.54
C ASP A 25 -14.07 -5.01 17.18
N ILE A 26 -12.99 -4.25 16.97
CA ILE A 26 -12.22 -4.31 15.72
C ILE A 26 -11.48 -5.66 15.65
N GLU A 27 -11.60 -6.29 14.49
CA GLU A 27 -10.83 -7.48 14.13
C GLU A 27 -10.18 -7.24 12.76
N ASN A 28 -8.90 -7.59 12.65
CA ASN A 28 -8.18 -7.62 11.37
C ASN A 28 -7.03 -8.63 11.42
N ASN A 29 -6.48 -8.96 10.24
CA ASN A 29 -5.45 -9.99 10.11
C ASN A 29 -4.19 -9.68 10.94
N CYS A 30 -3.79 -8.41 11.04
CA CYS A 30 -2.59 -8.01 11.78
C CYS A 30 -2.75 -8.25 13.28
N ILE A 31 -3.77 -7.63 13.92
CA ILE A 31 -3.96 -7.79 15.37
C ILE A 31 -4.44 -9.20 15.74
N GLY A 32 -5.14 -9.88 14.81
CA GLY A 32 -5.53 -11.27 14.95
C GLY A 32 -4.33 -12.22 14.98
N ALA A 33 -3.32 -11.97 14.15
CA ALA A 33 -2.07 -12.73 14.18
C ALA A 33 -1.25 -12.50 15.46
N LEU A 34 -1.30 -11.29 16.04
CA LEU A 34 -0.68 -11.02 17.34
C LEU A 34 -1.39 -11.71 18.50
N PHE A 35 -2.66 -12.06 18.32
CA PHE A 35 -3.50 -12.71 19.33
C PHE A 35 -3.39 -14.25 19.31
N LYS A 36 -3.13 -14.86 18.14
CA LYS A 36 -3.04 -16.33 17.98
C LYS A 36 -1.63 -16.83 18.32
N ASP A 37 -1.54 -17.83 19.21
CA ASP A 37 -0.30 -18.15 19.92
C ASP A 37 0.69 -19.07 19.16
N GLU A 38 0.25 -19.88 18.19
CA GLU A 38 1.13 -20.91 17.59
C GLU A 38 1.50 -20.67 16.12
N GLU A 39 0.55 -20.31 15.26
CA GLU A 39 0.79 -20.21 13.80
C GLU A 39 1.44 -18.89 13.36
N SER A 40 1.52 -17.90 14.24
CA SER A 40 1.98 -16.53 13.92
C SER A 40 3.13 -16.06 14.81
N ILE A 41 3.85 -17.00 15.43
CA ILE A 41 5.00 -16.69 16.30
C ILE A 41 6.07 -15.83 15.59
N PRO A 42 6.51 -16.14 14.34
CA PRO A 42 7.50 -15.31 13.65
C PRO A 42 7.01 -13.87 13.48
N PHE A 43 5.76 -13.71 12.99
CA PHE A 43 5.15 -12.40 12.83
C PHE A 43 5.08 -11.62 14.14
N ARG A 44 4.57 -12.25 15.21
CA ARG A 44 4.42 -11.60 16.52
C ARG A 44 5.76 -11.12 17.05
N SER A 45 6.80 -11.95 16.98
CA SER A 45 8.15 -11.57 17.40
C SER A 45 8.68 -10.41 16.56
N ASN A 46 8.61 -10.50 15.24
CA ASN A 46 9.12 -9.46 14.33
C ASN A 46 8.39 -8.12 14.52
N PHE A 47 7.06 -8.16 14.69
CA PHE A 47 6.24 -6.97 14.90
C PHE A 47 6.58 -6.26 16.22
N ILE A 48 6.73 -7.03 17.30
CA ILE A 48 7.10 -6.49 18.62
C ILE A 48 8.52 -5.89 18.57
N GLU A 49 9.48 -6.61 17.98
CA GLU A 49 10.86 -6.12 17.89
C GLU A 49 10.97 -4.89 16.99
N ARG A 50 10.18 -4.80 15.91
CA ARG A 50 10.05 -3.58 15.09
C ARG A 50 9.65 -2.38 15.94
N LEU A 51 8.57 -2.49 16.72
CA LEU A 51 8.11 -1.39 17.56
C LEU A 51 9.12 -1.01 18.64
N LYS A 52 9.84 -1.98 19.22
CA LYS A 52 10.92 -1.71 20.18
C LYS A 52 12.09 -0.97 19.53
N ARG A 53 12.54 -1.38 18.34
CA ARG A 53 13.59 -0.68 17.59
C ARG A 53 13.20 0.76 17.28
N LEU A 54 11.97 0.96 16.79
CA LEU A 54 11.43 2.29 16.53
C LEU A 54 11.39 3.16 17.80
N ARG A 55 10.90 2.60 18.92
CA ARG A 55 10.90 3.30 20.20
C ARG A 55 12.32 3.72 20.62
N GLU A 56 13.26 2.78 20.61
CA GLU A 56 14.62 3.02 21.07
C GLU A 56 15.33 4.06 20.19
N HIS A 57 15.19 3.97 18.87
CA HIS A 57 15.80 4.91 17.94
C HIS A 57 15.27 6.35 18.12
N PHE A 58 13.98 6.51 18.40
CA PHE A 58 13.34 7.82 18.54
C PHE A 58 13.08 8.22 20.00
N LYS A 59 13.73 7.59 20.99
CA LYS A 59 13.47 7.82 22.43
C LYS A 59 13.61 9.29 22.86
N ASP A 60 14.48 10.03 22.20
CA ASP A 60 14.78 11.44 22.50
C ASP A 60 13.93 12.42 21.64
N ASN A 61 13.02 11.92 20.80
CA ASN A 61 12.16 12.72 19.93
C ASN A 61 10.67 12.42 20.17
N GLU A 62 10.11 13.09 21.18
CA GLU A 62 8.74 12.90 21.64
C GLU A 62 7.69 13.05 20.53
N ASN A 63 7.84 14.05 19.66
CA ASN A 63 6.90 14.29 18.55
C ASN A 63 6.87 13.10 17.57
N ILE A 64 8.04 12.55 17.26
CA ILE A 64 8.14 11.38 16.37
C ILE A 64 7.53 10.14 17.04
N LEU A 65 7.80 9.92 18.33
CA LEU A 65 7.20 8.82 19.07
C LEU A 65 5.67 8.90 19.10
N ILE A 66 5.10 10.10 19.30
CA ILE A 66 3.65 10.31 19.27
C ILE A 66 3.09 9.91 17.90
N GLU A 67 3.73 10.29 16.79
CA GLU A 67 3.31 9.89 15.45
C GLU A 67 3.41 8.36 15.25
N ILE A 68 4.48 7.72 15.72
CA ILE A 68 4.64 6.26 15.65
C ILE A 68 3.52 5.56 16.43
N ILE A 69 3.23 6.02 17.65
CA ILE A 69 2.15 5.49 18.49
C ILE A 69 0.79 5.69 17.82
N ASN A 70 0.53 6.86 17.27
CA ASN A 70 -0.72 7.15 16.55
C ASN A 70 -0.87 6.25 15.32
N THR A 71 0.22 6.00 14.60
CA THR A 71 0.26 5.11 13.44
C THR A 71 -0.01 3.66 13.85
N ALA A 72 0.63 3.18 14.92
CA ALA A 72 0.33 1.86 15.49
C ALA A 72 -1.13 1.76 15.95
N LYS A 73 -1.68 2.76 16.63
CA LYS A 73 -3.09 2.78 17.03
C LYS A 73 -4.04 2.66 15.83
N LYS A 74 -3.75 3.31 14.70
CA LYS A 74 -4.59 3.20 13.49
C LYS A 74 -4.73 1.75 13.00
N ILE A 75 -3.73 0.88 13.20
CA ILE A 75 -3.81 -0.55 12.88
C ILE A 75 -4.97 -1.21 13.66
N GLY A 76 -5.11 -0.91 14.95
CA GLY A 76 -6.20 -1.42 15.80
C GLY A 76 -7.52 -0.64 15.69
N GLN A 77 -7.61 0.37 14.82
CA GLN A 77 -8.83 1.17 14.65
C GLN A 77 -9.46 1.01 13.27
N THR A 78 -8.90 0.14 12.43
CA THR A 78 -9.33 -0.03 11.03
C THR A 78 -9.67 -1.48 10.70
N THR A 79 -10.64 -1.66 9.79
CA THR A 79 -11.14 -2.95 9.29
C THR A 79 -10.73 -3.18 7.84
N GLY A 80 -10.91 -4.42 7.35
CA GLY A 80 -10.57 -4.80 5.97
C GLY A 80 -9.07 -4.65 5.72
N TYR A 81 -8.66 -4.17 4.55
CA TYR A 81 -7.26 -3.88 4.24
C TYR A 81 -6.72 -2.54 4.75
N LYS A 82 -7.55 -1.68 5.38
CA LYS A 82 -7.13 -0.30 5.74
C LYS A 82 -6.00 -0.24 6.77
N TRP A 83 -5.82 -1.28 7.59
CA TRP A 83 -4.71 -1.39 8.54
C TRP A 83 -3.35 -1.52 7.84
N ALA A 84 -3.33 -1.97 6.58
CA ALA A 84 -2.10 -2.20 5.82
C ALA A 84 -1.35 -0.88 5.52
N GLY A 85 -2.05 0.26 5.42
CA GLY A 85 -1.42 1.57 5.25
C GLY A 85 -0.54 1.95 6.45
N PRO A 86 -1.11 2.11 7.65
CA PRO A 86 -0.35 2.39 8.86
C PRO A 86 0.72 1.32 9.16
N TYR A 87 0.44 0.04 8.88
CA TYR A 87 1.44 -1.02 8.98
C TYR A 87 2.65 -0.77 8.05
N SER A 88 2.40 -0.38 6.80
CA SER A 88 3.43 -0.09 5.80
C SER A 88 4.30 1.11 6.19
N GLU A 89 3.70 2.16 6.77
CA GLU A 89 4.45 3.30 7.32
C GLU A 89 5.45 2.84 8.38
N LEU A 90 5.03 1.99 9.33
CA LEU A 90 5.92 1.44 10.36
C LEU A 90 7.02 0.54 9.77
N VAL A 91 6.69 -0.26 8.74
CA VAL A 91 7.68 -1.09 8.03
C VAL A 91 8.74 -0.23 7.36
N ALA A 92 8.33 0.83 6.64
CA ALA A 92 9.26 1.70 5.93
C ALA A 92 10.17 2.44 6.91
N LEU A 93 9.64 2.92 8.04
CA LEU A 93 10.44 3.55 9.09
C LEU A 93 11.44 2.56 9.69
N ASP A 94 11.00 1.36 10.03
CA ASP A 94 11.87 0.32 10.60
C ASP A 94 12.99 -0.08 9.63
N TYR A 95 12.69 -0.15 8.33
CA TYR A 95 13.70 -0.34 7.30
C TYR A 95 14.74 0.78 7.32
N TRP A 96 14.32 2.05 7.34
CA TRP A 96 15.25 3.18 7.26
C TRP A 96 16.11 3.38 8.51
N ILE A 97 15.58 3.15 9.72
CA ILE A 97 16.37 3.33 10.97
C ILE A 97 17.49 2.30 11.13
N GLN A 98 17.48 1.24 10.33
CA GLN A 98 18.53 0.23 10.39
C GLN A 98 19.83 0.72 9.77
N PHE A 99 19.81 1.76 8.93
CA PHE A 99 21.03 2.35 8.36
C PHE A 99 21.67 3.32 9.34
N PRO A 100 22.83 3.00 9.95
CA PRO A 100 23.42 3.82 11.00
C PRO A 100 23.82 5.22 10.52
N ASP A 101 24.18 5.35 9.25
CA ASP A 101 24.60 6.63 8.64
C ASP A 101 23.42 7.56 8.33
N LEU A 102 22.19 7.06 8.41
CA LEU A 102 20.99 7.83 8.14
C LEU A 102 20.50 8.54 9.42
N LEU A 103 21.28 9.52 9.87
CA LEU A 103 21.09 10.20 11.16
C LEU A 103 19.88 11.15 11.22
N HIS A 104 19.23 11.44 10.08
CA HIS A 104 18.20 12.47 9.97
C HIS A 104 16.94 11.98 9.26
N ILE A 105 16.34 10.90 9.78
CA ILE A 105 14.99 10.48 9.42
C ILE A 105 14.00 11.39 10.13
N LYS A 106 13.11 12.03 9.37
CA LYS A 106 12.09 12.94 9.91
C LYS A 106 10.74 12.61 9.30
N PHE A 107 9.69 12.77 10.09
CA PHE A 107 8.36 13.00 9.54
C PHE A 107 8.33 14.44 9.03
N PRO A 108 8.09 14.68 7.73
CA PRO A 108 7.81 16.03 7.24
C PRO A 108 6.64 16.61 8.01
N ASP A 109 6.63 17.92 8.28
CA ASP A 109 5.47 18.56 8.89
C ASP A 109 4.24 18.28 8.02
N LYS A 110 3.34 17.42 8.52
CA LYS A 110 2.04 17.15 7.91
C LYS A 110 1.23 18.43 8.04
N GLY A 111 0.97 19.09 6.92
CA GLY A 111 0.29 20.38 7.03
C GLY A 111 0.29 21.22 5.77
N ASP A 112 -0.08 22.48 5.98
CA ASP A 112 -0.40 23.47 4.96
C ASP A 112 0.52 23.37 3.73
N VAL A 113 -0.09 23.33 2.53
CA VAL A 113 0.60 23.42 1.23
C VAL A 113 1.60 24.58 1.13
N ASN A 114 1.53 25.58 2.00
CA ASN A 114 2.52 26.65 2.11
C ASN A 114 3.91 26.17 2.53
N THR A 115 4.01 25.08 3.31
CA THR A 115 5.28 24.41 3.63
C THR A 115 5.89 23.75 2.40
N PHE A 116 5.05 23.28 1.48
CA PHE A 116 5.43 22.67 0.20
C PHE A 116 4.82 23.44 -0.97
N ALA A 117 5.19 24.73 -1.08
CA ALA A 117 4.63 25.65 -2.07
C ALA A 117 4.83 25.18 -3.52
N ASP A 118 5.82 24.32 -3.75
CA ASP A 118 6.12 23.71 -5.04
C ASP A 118 5.57 22.28 -5.12
N SER A 119 4.41 21.97 -4.54
CA SER A 119 3.77 20.65 -4.63
C SER A 119 2.70 20.59 -5.72
N ILE A 120 2.49 19.39 -6.27
CA ILE A 120 1.35 19.16 -7.17
C ILE A 120 0.02 19.40 -6.45
N ALA A 121 -0.08 19.05 -5.16
CA ALA A 121 -1.27 19.32 -4.34
C ALA A 121 -1.66 20.80 -4.36
N LYS A 122 -0.69 21.71 -4.19
CA LYS A 122 -0.95 23.14 -4.26
C LYS A 122 -1.37 23.58 -5.66
N GLN A 123 -0.72 23.08 -6.71
CA GLN A 123 -1.06 23.38 -8.10
C GLN A 123 -2.52 23.03 -8.43
N ILE A 124 -3.04 21.94 -7.86
CA ILE A 124 -4.44 21.54 -8.07
C ILE A 124 -5.42 22.19 -7.07
N GLY A 125 -4.93 22.98 -6.11
CA GLY A 125 -5.75 23.73 -5.15
C GLY A 125 -6.12 22.96 -3.88
N GLN A 126 -5.38 21.91 -3.52
CA GLN A 126 -5.48 21.30 -2.19
C GLN A 126 -4.91 22.24 -1.13
N LYS A 127 -5.27 21.99 0.14
CA LYS A 127 -4.83 22.80 1.28
C LYS A 127 -3.69 22.16 2.07
N GLU A 128 -3.49 20.87 1.89
CA GLU A 128 -2.54 20.08 2.69
C GLU A 128 -1.70 19.20 1.77
N VAL A 129 -0.43 19.02 2.15
CA VAL A 129 0.47 17.99 1.63
C VAL A 129 0.86 17.13 2.81
N ASP A 130 0.69 15.83 2.65
CA ASP A 130 0.95 14.87 3.71
C ASP A 130 1.96 13.87 3.18
N LEU A 131 3.22 14.07 3.56
CA LEU A 131 4.35 13.22 3.18
C LEU A 131 4.74 12.40 4.40
N ASP A 132 5.03 11.13 4.21
CA ASP A 132 5.25 10.21 5.34
C ASP A 132 6.68 10.31 5.89
N ILE A 133 7.70 10.36 5.02
CA ILE A 133 9.11 10.31 5.45
C ILE A 133 9.97 11.29 4.64
N SER A 134 10.85 11.99 5.35
CA SER A 134 11.97 12.73 4.80
C SER A 134 13.28 12.03 5.18
N LEU A 135 14.12 11.80 4.18
CA LEU A 135 15.45 11.20 4.32
C LEU A 135 16.50 12.23 3.90
N GLU A 136 17.53 12.43 4.71
CA GLU A 136 18.70 13.22 4.29
C GLU A 136 19.80 12.24 3.87
N LEU A 137 19.98 12.07 2.56
CA LEU A 137 21.11 11.32 2.00
C LEU A 137 22.34 12.23 1.85
N SER A 138 23.49 11.63 1.51
CA SER A 138 24.80 12.30 1.39
C SER A 138 24.81 13.63 0.64
N SER A 139 24.01 13.76 -0.42
CA SER A 139 23.99 14.94 -1.30
C SER A 139 22.62 15.63 -1.40
N LYS A 140 21.54 14.98 -0.92
CA LYS A 140 20.16 15.36 -1.22
C LYS A 140 19.20 14.98 -0.10
N LYS A 141 18.26 15.87 0.15
CA LYS A 141 17.04 15.56 0.89
C LYS A 141 16.04 14.90 -0.06
N ILE A 142 15.44 13.80 0.38
CA ILE A 142 14.44 13.04 -0.35
C ILE A 142 13.17 13.02 0.47
N TYR A 143 12.04 13.19 -0.22
CA TYR A 143 10.72 13.00 0.37
C TYR A 143 10.08 11.76 -0.22
N THR A 144 9.53 10.90 0.63
CA THR A 144 8.80 9.73 0.21
C THR A 144 7.45 9.63 0.91
N ASP A 145 6.45 9.26 0.12
CA ASP A 145 5.14 8.84 0.59
C ASP A 145 5.12 7.30 0.60
N VAL A 146 4.64 6.72 1.69
CA VAL A 146 4.63 5.27 1.95
C VAL A 146 3.23 4.73 1.72
N LYS A 147 3.14 3.64 0.96
CA LYS A 147 1.88 2.99 0.59
C LYS A 147 2.05 1.48 0.63
N CYS A 148 0.96 0.76 0.83
CA CYS A 148 0.90 -0.67 0.57
C CYS A 148 0.60 -0.90 -0.92
N LEU A 149 1.26 -1.87 -1.55
CA LEU A 149 1.04 -2.19 -2.96
C LEU A 149 -0.23 -3.02 -3.17
N ILE A 150 -1.39 -2.63 -2.64
CA ILE A 150 -2.59 -3.49 -2.72
C ILE A 150 -3.16 -3.46 -4.14
N PRO A 151 -3.58 -4.59 -4.72
CA PRO A 151 -4.31 -4.57 -5.98
C PRO A 151 -5.59 -3.74 -5.89
N THR A 152 -5.84 -2.85 -6.83
CA THR A 152 -7.04 -1.98 -6.81
C THR A 152 -8.34 -2.77 -6.79
N HIS A 153 -8.40 -3.91 -7.47
CA HIS A 153 -9.59 -4.77 -7.41
C HIS A 153 -9.82 -5.33 -6.00
N MET A 154 -8.77 -5.65 -5.22
CA MET A 154 -8.93 -6.09 -3.83
C MET A 154 -9.48 -4.96 -2.97
N GLU A 155 -8.94 -3.74 -3.09
CA GLU A 155 -9.45 -2.57 -2.36
C GLU A 155 -10.93 -2.28 -2.68
N LEU A 156 -11.34 -2.42 -3.94
CA LEU A 156 -12.71 -2.18 -4.38
C LEU A 156 -13.66 -3.29 -3.92
N VAL A 157 -13.24 -4.55 -4.01
CA VAL A 157 -14.02 -5.70 -3.55
C VAL A 157 -14.22 -5.65 -2.04
N ASP A 158 -13.21 -5.29 -1.26
CA ASP A 158 -13.32 -5.12 0.19
C ASP A 158 -14.38 -4.07 0.54
N GLN A 159 -14.38 -2.92 -0.15
CA GLN A 159 -15.38 -1.88 0.04
C GLN A 159 -16.81 -2.36 -0.29
N ILE A 160 -16.97 -3.16 -1.35
CA ILE A 160 -18.24 -3.78 -1.69
C ILE A 160 -18.67 -4.73 -0.57
N ILE A 161 -17.78 -5.61 -0.12
CA ILE A 161 -18.06 -6.59 0.93
C ILE A 161 -18.47 -5.91 2.23
N ASP A 162 -17.76 -4.86 2.65
CA ASP A 162 -18.09 -4.08 3.85
C ASP A 162 -19.50 -3.47 3.78
N LYS A 163 -19.87 -2.89 2.63
CA LYS A 163 -21.23 -2.37 2.44
C LYS A 163 -22.28 -3.47 2.37
N VAL A 164 -21.98 -4.59 1.73
CA VAL A 164 -22.89 -5.75 1.66
C VAL A 164 -23.14 -6.30 3.07
N LYS A 165 -22.11 -6.46 3.91
CA LYS A 165 -22.24 -6.89 5.31
C LYS A 165 -23.23 -6.05 6.12
N SER A 166 -23.25 -4.73 5.89
CA SER A 166 -24.21 -3.84 6.56
C SER A 166 -25.65 -3.97 6.07
N LYS A 167 -25.88 -4.63 4.93
CA LYS A 167 -27.20 -4.77 4.29
C LYS A 167 -27.76 -6.20 4.29
N THR A 168 -26.92 -7.21 4.47
CA THR A 168 -27.34 -8.62 4.54
C THR A 168 -27.89 -8.97 5.91
N LYS A 169 -28.97 -9.76 5.95
CA LYS A 169 -29.52 -10.32 7.20
C LYS A 169 -28.74 -11.54 7.67
N LYS A 170 -28.13 -12.27 6.74
CA LYS A 170 -27.26 -13.42 7.03
C LYS A 170 -25.85 -12.96 7.36
N LYS A 171 -25.16 -13.73 8.22
CA LYS A 171 -23.75 -13.51 8.57
C LYS A 171 -22.84 -14.68 8.17
N ASP A 172 -23.41 -15.85 7.88
CA ASP A 172 -22.65 -17.08 7.62
C ASP A 172 -22.41 -17.30 6.12
N TYR A 173 -21.64 -16.39 5.50
CA TYR A 173 -21.29 -16.50 4.09
C TYR A 173 -19.83 -16.15 3.81
N LEU A 174 -19.30 -16.71 2.72
CA LEU A 174 -18.07 -16.29 2.07
C LEU A 174 -18.39 -15.80 0.66
N ILE A 175 -17.70 -14.75 0.21
CA ILE A 175 -17.84 -14.19 -1.14
C ILE A 175 -16.47 -14.14 -1.79
N GLY A 176 -16.40 -14.54 -3.06
CA GLY A 176 -15.26 -14.32 -3.95
C GLY A 176 -15.74 -13.76 -5.28
N ILE A 177 -14.83 -13.20 -6.07
CA ILE A 177 -15.10 -12.71 -7.42
C ILE A 177 -14.19 -13.41 -8.41
N ASP A 178 -14.72 -13.84 -9.56
CA ASP A 178 -13.96 -14.63 -10.55
C ASP A 178 -13.31 -13.77 -11.64
N ASN A 179 -13.97 -12.71 -12.09
CA ASN A 179 -13.70 -12.11 -13.42
C ASN A 179 -13.07 -10.70 -13.39
N LEU A 180 -12.68 -10.20 -12.22
CA LEU A 180 -12.20 -8.81 -12.07
C LEU A 180 -10.73 -8.61 -12.45
N PHE A 181 -10.00 -9.69 -12.72
CA PHE A 181 -8.54 -9.69 -12.70
C PHE A 181 -7.87 -9.46 -14.06
N ASP A 182 -8.66 -9.41 -15.13
CA ASP A 182 -8.20 -9.17 -16.51
C ASP A 182 -8.50 -7.75 -17.02
N VAL A 183 -8.95 -6.86 -16.14
CA VAL A 183 -9.56 -5.60 -16.54
C VAL A 183 -8.58 -4.43 -16.31
N ASP A 184 -8.42 -3.62 -17.35
CA ASP A 184 -7.75 -2.31 -17.35
C ASP A 184 -8.04 -1.55 -16.05
N TYR A 185 -6.99 -1.15 -15.33
CA TYR A 185 -7.07 -0.43 -14.06
C TYR A 185 -7.98 0.81 -14.17
N LEU A 186 -7.89 1.56 -15.28
CA LEU A 186 -8.65 2.79 -15.48
C LEU A 186 -10.14 2.51 -15.58
N ARG A 187 -10.49 1.51 -16.38
CA ARG A 187 -11.85 1.04 -16.60
C ARG A 187 -12.45 0.46 -15.32
N THR A 188 -11.70 -0.41 -14.63
CA THR A 188 -12.12 -1.06 -13.39
C THR A 188 -12.42 -0.04 -12.31
N LYS A 189 -11.52 0.92 -12.10
CA LYS A 189 -11.68 1.94 -11.06
C LYS A 189 -12.91 2.81 -11.33
N SER A 190 -13.09 3.27 -12.57
CA SER A 190 -14.23 4.11 -12.96
C SER A 190 -15.58 3.41 -12.80
N ASP A 191 -15.70 2.19 -13.34
CA ASP A 191 -16.93 1.40 -13.26
C ASP A 191 -17.31 1.09 -11.81
N PHE A 192 -16.36 0.61 -11.01
CA PHE A 192 -16.62 0.24 -9.62
C PHE A 192 -16.96 1.44 -8.75
N ILE A 193 -16.28 2.58 -8.92
CA ILE A 193 -16.63 3.82 -8.19
C ILE A 193 -18.07 4.24 -8.53
N THR A 194 -18.47 4.12 -9.80
CA THR A 194 -19.81 4.47 -10.25
C THR A 194 -20.86 3.53 -9.66
N GLU A 195 -20.62 2.21 -9.74
CA GLU A 195 -21.50 1.20 -9.13
C GLU A 195 -21.60 1.35 -7.61
N PHE A 196 -20.50 1.72 -6.95
CA PHE A 196 -20.45 1.95 -5.51
C PHE A 196 -21.29 3.16 -5.09
N LYS A 197 -21.36 4.20 -5.93
CA LYS A 197 -22.22 5.37 -5.74
C LYS A 197 -23.68 5.06 -6.03
N ALA A 198 -23.97 4.33 -7.12
CA ALA A 198 -25.32 3.95 -7.50
C ALA A 198 -25.94 2.96 -6.49
N GLY A 199 -25.13 2.07 -5.91
CA GLY A 199 -25.55 1.11 -4.88
C GLY A 199 -26.35 -0.09 -5.40
N THR A 200 -26.63 -0.16 -6.70
CA THR A 200 -27.40 -1.23 -7.33
C THR A 200 -26.71 -2.58 -7.21
N LEU A 201 -25.40 -2.65 -7.50
CA LEU A 201 -24.59 -3.86 -7.32
C LEU A 201 -24.70 -4.39 -5.88
N ILE A 202 -24.53 -3.50 -4.90
CA ILE A 202 -24.51 -3.83 -3.47
C ILE A 202 -25.86 -4.37 -3.02
N ASN A 203 -26.95 -3.71 -3.39
CA ASN A 203 -28.31 -4.12 -3.01
C ASN A 203 -28.63 -5.51 -3.59
N LYS A 204 -28.37 -5.72 -4.88
CA LYS A 204 -28.65 -7.00 -5.54
C LYS A 204 -27.78 -8.13 -5.01
N LEU A 205 -26.50 -7.87 -4.73
CA LEU A 205 -25.62 -8.86 -4.11
C LEU A 205 -26.10 -9.23 -2.71
N ALA A 206 -26.51 -8.25 -1.89
CA ALA A 206 -27.10 -8.50 -0.58
C ALA A 206 -28.41 -9.32 -0.66
N GLU A 207 -29.30 -9.00 -1.60
CA GLU A 207 -30.51 -9.78 -1.86
C GLU A 207 -30.20 -11.23 -2.27
N SER A 208 -29.17 -11.42 -3.10
CA SER A 208 -28.72 -12.75 -3.55
C SER A 208 -28.24 -13.59 -2.37
N ILE A 209 -27.46 -12.99 -1.47
CA ILE A 209 -27.00 -13.62 -0.23
C ILE A 209 -28.18 -13.98 0.68
N ASP A 210 -29.10 -13.05 0.89
CA ASP A 210 -30.28 -13.27 1.73
C ASP A 210 -31.17 -14.40 1.18
N LYS A 211 -31.25 -14.53 -0.15
CA LYS A 211 -31.92 -15.65 -0.84
C LYS A 211 -31.14 -16.97 -0.83
N SER A 212 -29.92 -16.99 -0.29
CA SER A 212 -28.99 -18.15 -0.32
C SER A 212 -28.54 -18.55 -1.74
N GLU A 213 -28.53 -17.60 -2.66
CA GLU A 213 -27.99 -17.82 -4.01
C GLU A 213 -26.48 -18.09 -3.91
N ARG A 214 -25.97 -18.96 -4.79
CA ARG A 214 -24.55 -19.35 -4.82
C ARG A 214 -23.71 -18.52 -5.80
N LEU A 215 -24.37 -17.74 -6.63
CA LEU A 215 -23.76 -16.97 -7.71
C LEU A 215 -24.58 -15.70 -7.95
N TYR A 216 -23.90 -14.59 -8.17
CA TYR A 216 -24.50 -13.36 -8.63
C TYR A 216 -23.61 -12.73 -9.69
N THR A 217 -24.16 -12.45 -10.88
CA THR A 217 -23.44 -11.77 -11.95
C THR A 217 -24.03 -10.38 -12.16
N HIS A 218 -23.15 -9.38 -12.16
CA HIS A 218 -23.48 -8.00 -12.41
C HIS A 218 -22.79 -7.51 -13.69
N THR A 219 -23.54 -6.87 -14.58
CA THR A 219 -22.97 -6.19 -15.75
C THR A 219 -22.56 -4.79 -15.34
N LEU A 220 -21.26 -4.49 -15.43
CA LEU A 220 -20.69 -3.18 -15.16
C LEU A 220 -21.08 -2.19 -16.26
N LEU A 221 -20.91 -0.88 -16.00
CA LEU A 221 -21.20 0.18 -16.97
C LEU A 221 -20.49 -0.05 -18.32
N SER A 222 -19.27 -0.58 -18.28
CA SER A 222 -18.52 -0.87 -19.50
C SER A 222 -18.95 -2.14 -20.24
N GLY A 223 -19.94 -2.89 -19.76
CA GLY A 223 -20.44 -4.12 -20.36
C GLY A 223 -19.77 -5.42 -19.87
N GLU A 224 -18.68 -5.33 -19.10
CA GLU A 224 -18.04 -6.51 -18.50
C GLU A 224 -18.89 -7.13 -17.39
N GLN A 225 -18.63 -8.41 -17.09
CA GLN A 225 -19.34 -9.14 -16.04
C GLN A 225 -18.50 -9.30 -14.78
N ALA A 226 -18.97 -8.73 -13.67
CA ALA A 226 -18.49 -9.03 -12.33
C ALA A 226 -19.28 -10.21 -11.76
N THR A 227 -18.66 -11.39 -11.70
CA THR A 227 -19.26 -12.63 -11.21
C THR A 227 -18.82 -12.92 -9.79
N PHE A 228 -19.76 -12.86 -8.84
CA PHE A 228 -19.56 -13.14 -7.43
C PHE A 228 -19.98 -14.57 -7.10
N ARG A 229 -19.07 -15.37 -6.56
CA ARG A 229 -19.36 -16.67 -5.96
C ARG A 229 -19.69 -16.49 -4.50
N ILE A 230 -20.77 -17.11 -4.06
CA ILE A 230 -21.25 -17.02 -2.68
C ILE A 230 -21.31 -18.45 -2.13
N SER A 231 -20.59 -18.67 -1.04
CA SER A 231 -20.66 -19.94 -0.32
C SER A 231 -21.32 -19.72 1.03
N HIS A 232 -22.36 -20.51 1.30
CA HIS A 232 -23.12 -20.45 2.54
C HIS A 232 -22.73 -21.64 3.38
N SER A 233 -22.12 -21.39 4.54
CA SER A 233 -21.87 -22.46 5.51
C SER A 233 -23.02 -22.48 6.53
N LYS A 234 -23.36 -23.66 7.05
CA LYS A 234 -24.20 -23.74 8.26
C LYS A 234 -23.39 -23.75 9.57
N THR A 235 -22.06 -23.92 9.51
CA THR A 235 -21.21 -24.24 10.68
C THR A 235 -19.77 -23.72 10.63
N GLY A 236 -19.38 -22.92 9.63
CA GLY A 236 -18.05 -22.33 9.47
C GLY A 236 -16.94 -23.29 9.02
N ILE A 237 -17.18 -24.59 8.99
CA ILE A 237 -16.17 -25.62 8.67
C ILE A 237 -16.33 -26.08 7.22
N GLY A 238 -15.24 -26.02 6.44
CA GLY A 238 -15.16 -26.63 5.09
C GLY A 238 -15.63 -25.75 3.93
N THR A 239 -15.84 -24.46 4.15
CA THR A 239 -16.27 -23.52 3.10
C THR A 239 -15.06 -23.01 2.34
N LEU A 240 -14.64 -23.71 1.28
CA LEU A 240 -13.55 -23.24 0.41
C LEU A 240 -14.12 -22.53 -0.81
N LEU A 241 -13.72 -21.28 -1.04
CA LEU A 241 -13.84 -20.62 -2.34
C LEU A 241 -12.44 -20.57 -2.94
N SER A 242 -12.23 -21.31 -4.03
CA SER A 242 -11.03 -21.21 -4.83
C SER A 242 -11.36 -20.50 -6.14
N THR A 243 -10.55 -19.51 -6.48
CA THR A 243 -10.50 -18.91 -7.80
C THR A 243 -9.14 -19.25 -8.41
N MET A 244 -9.10 -19.53 -9.70
CA MET A 244 -7.84 -19.75 -10.43
C MET A 244 -7.50 -18.49 -11.20
N ARG A 245 -6.25 -18.08 -11.14
CA ARG A 245 -5.72 -16.94 -11.89
C ARG A 245 -4.47 -17.36 -12.61
N GLU A 246 -4.44 -17.11 -13.92
CA GLU A 246 -3.21 -17.11 -14.69
C GLU A 246 -2.57 -15.72 -14.56
N ILE A 247 -1.31 -15.66 -14.14
CA ILE A 247 -0.62 -14.38 -13.87
C ILE A 247 0.57 -14.26 -14.81
N ASP A 248 0.44 -13.39 -15.80
CA ASP A 248 1.58 -12.90 -16.59
C ASP A 248 2.18 -11.66 -15.92
N VAL A 249 3.48 -11.69 -15.69
CA VAL A 249 4.23 -10.63 -14.99
C VAL A 249 4.14 -9.28 -15.72
N TYR A 250 4.24 -9.30 -17.05
CA TYR A 250 4.27 -8.08 -17.86
C TYR A 250 2.88 -7.48 -18.06
N LYS A 251 1.85 -8.32 -18.11
CA LYS A 251 0.45 -7.92 -18.07
C LYS A 251 0.13 -7.28 -16.72
N LEU A 252 0.49 -7.93 -15.61
CA LEU A 252 0.30 -7.38 -14.27
C LEU A 252 0.98 -6.01 -14.11
N ALA A 253 2.22 -5.88 -14.58
CA ALA A 253 2.92 -4.59 -14.60
C ALA A 253 2.22 -3.53 -15.47
N SER A 254 1.63 -3.94 -16.60
CA SER A 254 0.83 -3.06 -17.47
C SER A 254 -0.40 -2.54 -16.76
N ASP A 255 -1.09 -3.40 -16.04
CA ASP A 255 -2.32 -3.05 -15.33
C ASP A 255 -2.02 -2.11 -14.14
N TYR A 256 -0.86 -2.26 -13.50
CA TYR A 256 -0.52 -1.50 -12.30
C TYR A 256 0.11 -0.13 -12.57
N LYS A 257 0.56 0.15 -13.79
CA LYS A 257 1.34 1.37 -14.08
C LYS A 257 0.59 2.66 -13.71
N TYR A 258 -0.73 2.69 -13.91
CA TYR A 258 -1.56 3.84 -13.59
C TYR A 258 -1.85 3.97 -12.08
N LYS A 259 -1.72 2.89 -11.29
CA LYS A 259 -1.89 2.94 -9.82
C LYS A 259 -0.90 3.90 -9.17
N ILE A 260 0.33 3.96 -9.67
CA ILE A 260 1.36 4.87 -9.15
C ILE A 260 0.93 6.33 -9.27
N LEU A 261 0.08 6.66 -10.24
CA LEU A 261 -0.45 8.01 -10.41
C LEU A 261 -1.50 8.38 -9.34
N ASP A 262 -2.02 7.43 -8.54
CA ASP A 262 -2.92 7.75 -7.40
C ASP A 262 -2.27 8.66 -6.37
N TYR A 263 -0.93 8.66 -6.33
CA TYR A 263 -0.13 9.40 -5.37
C TYR A 263 0.36 10.73 -5.94
N TYR A 264 -0.23 11.22 -7.03
CA TYR A 264 0.19 12.43 -7.73
C TYR A 264 0.24 13.66 -6.80
N ASN A 265 -0.70 13.77 -5.86
CA ASN A 265 -0.76 14.90 -4.93
C ASN A 265 0.31 14.85 -3.83
N LYS A 266 1.10 13.79 -3.77
CA LYS A 266 2.24 13.63 -2.85
C LYS A 266 3.55 14.07 -3.49
N LEU A 267 3.55 14.45 -4.76
CA LEU A 267 4.77 14.80 -5.49
C LEU A 267 5.14 16.27 -5.33
N LEU A 268 6.45 16.51 -5.22
CA LEU A 268 7.08 17.82 -5.20
C LEU A 268 7.66 18.14 -6.59
N ILE A 269 7.54 19.39 -7.00
CA ILE A 269 7.92 19.88 -8.33
C ILE A 269 9.43 20.09 -8.43
N ASN A 270 10.06 20.57 -7.34
CA ASN A 270 11.46 21.01 -7.30
C ASN A 270 12.38 20.12 -6.45
N GLU A 271 11.84 19.23 -5.63
CA GLU A 271 12.60 18.31 -4.78
C GLU A 271 12.39 16.85 -5.22
N PRO A 272 13.35 15.94 -4.94
CA PRO A 272 13.17 14.52 -5.22
C PRO A 272 11.94 13.97 -4.47
N SER A 273 11.03 13.35 -5.22
CA SER A 273 9.83 12.70 -4.67
C SER A 273 9.82 11.24 -5.05
N LEU A 274 9.88 10.39 -4.04
CA LEU A 274 9.79 8.95 -4.16
C LEU A 274 8.44 8.45 -3.69
N ILE A 275 8.06 7.29 -4.20
CA ILE A 275 6.93 6.52 -3.68
C ILE A 275 7.53 5.23 -3.11
N THR A 276 7.30 4.98 -1.83
CA THR A 276 7.70 3.74 -1.16
C THR A 276 6.49 2.82 -1.09
N LEU A 277 6.63 1.63 -1.66
CA LEU A 277 5.60 0.60 -1.72
C LEU A 277 6.02 -0.60 -0.89
N VAL A 278 5.31 -0.84 0.20
CA VAL A 278 5.49 -2.04 1.00
C VAL A 278 4.69 -3.19 0.39
N ILE A 279 5.33 -4.34 0.31
CA ILE A 279 4.76 -5.60 -0.18
C ILE A 279 4.78 -6.59 0.97
N ASN A 280 3.66 -7.24 1.24
CA ASN A 280 3.55 -8.20 2.33
C ASN A 280 2.63 -9.37 1.96
N PRO A 281 2.94 -10.62 2.34
CA PRO A 281 2.13 -11.80 2.05
C PRO A 281 0.63 -11.69 2.33
N TRP A 282 0.20 -10.94 3.35
CA TRP A 282 -1.23 -10.83 3.69
C TRP A 282 -2.05 -9.93 2.77
N PHE A 283 -1.45 -8.92 2.15
CA PHE A 283 -2.15 -8.01 1.24
C PHE A 283 -1.62 -8.05 -0.20
N ASN A 284 -0.61 -8.89 -0.47
CA ASN A 284 -0.07 -9.19 -1.80
C ASN A 284 0.10 -10.69 -2.06
N PRO A 285 -0.93 -11.53 -1.88
CA PRO A 285 -0.79 -12.96 -2.10
C PRO A 285 -0.34 -13.29 -3.54
N GLU A 286 -0.78 -12.51 -4.53
CA GLU A 286 -0.42 -12.69 -5.95
C GLU A 286 1.04 -12.34 -6.29
N LEU A 287 1.72 -11.58 -5.43
CA LEU A 287 3.15 -11.27 -5.59
C LEU A 287 4.05 -12.24 -4.81
N ASN A 288 3.46 -13.11 -3.98
CA ASN A 288 4.17 -14.09 -3.15
C ASN A 288 4.06 -15.51 -3.74
N ILE A 289 4.31 -15.62 -5.04
CA ILE A 289 4.40 -16.90 -5.76
C ILE A 289 5.78 -17.51 -5.51
N PRO A 290 5.92 -18.85 -5.38
CA PRO A 290 7.21 -19.54 -5.26
C PRO A 290 8.01 -19.54 -6.59
N ASN A 291 8.25 -18.35 -7.13
CA ASN A 291 9.18 -18.09 -8.22
C ASN A 291 9.97 -16.83 -7.87
N LYS A 292 11.26 -17.00 -7.55
CA LYS A 292 12.14 -15.92 -7.09
C LYS A 292 12.31 -14.80 -8.13
N GLU A 293 12.22 -15.11 -9.42
CA GLU A 293 12.35 -14.12 -10.50
C GLU A 293 11.05 -13.36 -10.78
N PHE A 294 9.90 -13.90 -10.34
CA PHE A 294 8.60 -13.29 -10.60
C PHE A 294 8.53 -11.87 -10.01
N ILE A 295 8.88 -11.72 -8.73
CA ILE A 295 8.79 -10.43 -8.05
C ILE A 295 9.77 -9.42 -8.63
N SER A 296 11.04 -9.77 -8.81
CA SER A 296 12.04 -8.85 -9.36
C SER A 296 11.68 -8.41 -10.79
N THR A 297 11.20 -9.36 -11.62
CA THR A 297 10.73 -9.06 -12.98
C THR A 297 9.50 -8.15 -12.97
N PHE A 298 8.54 -8.40 -12.07
CA PHE A 298 7.35 -7.56 -11.93
C PHE A 298 7.71 -6.14 -11.53
N LEU A 299 8.49 -5.97 -10.46
CA LEU A 299 8.84 -4.66 -9.92
C LEU A 299 9.66 -3.83 -10.91
N ARG A 300 10.63 -4.46 -11.59
CA ARG A 300 11.41 -3.79 -12.65
C ARG A 300 10.51 -3.40 -13.82
N SER A 301 9.63 -4.30 -14.26
CA SER A 301 8.72 -4.04 -15.39
C SER A 301 7.73 -2.92 -15.07
N LEU A 302 7.15 -2.91 -13.86
CA LEU A 302 6.26 -1.86 -13.39
C LEU A 302 6.98 -0.50 -13.39
N SER A 303 8.16 -0.42 -12.78
CA SER A 303 8.98 0.80 -12.76
C SER A 303 9.31 1.29 -14.16
N ARG A 304 9.73 0.39 -15.07
CA ARG A 304 10.04 0.75 -16.46
C ARG A 304 8.83 1.34 -17.18
N ARG A 305 7.64 0.77 -17.00
CA ARG A 305 6.41 1.32 -17.59
C ARG A 305 6.11 2.73 -17.07
N VAL A 306 6.29 2.96 -15.78
CA VAL A 306 6.08 4.30 -15.19
C VAL A 306 7.12 5.31 -15.70
N PHE A 307 8.40 4.93 -15.75
CA PHE A 307 9.49 5.87 -16.04
C PHE A 307 9.75 6.10 -17.53
N ILE A 308 9.39 5.15 -18.38
CA ILE A 308 9.65 5.20 -19.83
C ILE A 308 8.36 5.34 -20.65
N GLU A 309 7.31 4.58 -20.34
CA GLU A 309 6.06 4.65 -21.11
C GLU A 309 5.22 5.86 -20.68
N LEU A 310 4.90 5.99 -19.38
CA LEU A 310 4.01 7.06 -18.90
C LEU A 310 4.62 8.45 -19.06
N THR A 311 5.95 8.58 -19.08
CA THR A 311 6.62 9.86 -19.34
C THR A 311 6.43 10.38 -20.77
N LYS A 312 5.92 9.55 -21.67
CA LYS A 312 5.55 9.88 -23.07
C LYS A 312 4.02 9.95 -23.28
N ASP A 313 3.23 9.64 -22.25
CA ASP A 313 1.76 9.62 -22.33
C ASP A 313 1.17 11.04 -22.17
N ASN A 314 0.66 11.57 -23.28
CA ASN A 314 0.10 12.92 -23.35
C ASN A 314 -1.39 12.99 -22.97
N THR A 315 -1.98 11.88 -22.50
CA THR A 315 -3.37 11.85 -22.07
C THR A 315 -3.57 12.74 -20.83
N ASP A 316 -4.69 13.46 -20.78
CA ASP A 316 -5.02 14.31 -19.65
C ASP A 316 -5.36 13.47 -18.41
N MET A 317 -4.85 13.84 -17.25
CA MET A 317 -5.09 13.14 -15.98
C MET A 317 -6.57 13.12 -15.59
N GLU A 318 -7.38 14.08 -16.05
CA GLU A 318 -8.82 14.13 -15.78
C GLU A 318 -9.58 12.92 -16.33
N THR A 319 -9.01 12.21 -17.31
CA THR A 319 -9.55 10.94 -17.83
C THR A 319 -9.52 9.82 -16.79
N ILE A 320 -8.58 9.89 -15.85
CA ILE A 320 -8.38 8.92 -14.77
C ILE A 320 -8.93 9.45 -13.43
N PHE A 321 -8.80 10.76 -13.22
CA PHE A 321 -9.10 11.45 -11.97
C PHE A 321 -10.06 12.63 -12.23
N PRO A 322 -11.39 12.40 -12.16
CA PRO A 322 -12.38 13.43 -12.48
C PRO A 322 -12.30 14.70 -11.62
N ASP A 323 -11.67 14.63 -10.45
CA ASP A 323 -11.36 15.79 -9.59
C ASP A 323 -10.34 16.75 -10.20
N LEU A 324 -9.61 16.32 -11.23
CA LEU A 324 -8.64 17.11 -11.98
C LEU A 324 -9.21 17.80 -13.23
N ILE A 325 -10.53 17.77 -13.43
CA ILE A 325 -11.16 18.41 -14.59
C ILE A 325 -10.76 19.89 -14.66
N GLY A 326 -10.24 20.30 -15.82
CA GLY A 326 -9.81 21.68 -16.09
C GLY A 326 -8.50 22.10 -15.41
N LYS A 327 -7.75 21.17 -14.81
CA LYS A 327 -6.42 21.44 -14.22
C LYS A 327 -5.28 21.42 -15.24
N ASN A 328 -5.54 20.96 -16.48
CA ASN A 328 -4.56 20.87 -17.57
C ASN A 328 -3.26 20.14 -17.17
N ILE A 329 -3.39 19.00 -16.50
CA ILE A 329 -2.25 18.16 -16.08
C ILE A 329 -2.28 16.88 -16.91
N LYS A 330 -1.17 16.52 -17.54
CA LYS A 330 -1.04 15.27 -18.29
C LYS A 330 -0.40 14.16 -17.46
N ILE A 331 -0.64 12.92 -17.86
CA ILE A 331 0.01 11.74 -17.26
C ILE A 331 1.53 11.89 -17.29
N SER A 332 2.09 12.33 -18.42
CA SER A 332 3.53 12.55 -18.55
C SER A 332 4.08 13.59 -17.57
N ASP A 333 3.29 14.59 -17.19
CA ASP A 333 3.74 15.63 -16.27
C ASP A 333 3.95 15.03 -14.88
N ILE A 334 3.01 14.21 -14.41
CA ILE A 334 3.10 13.51 -13.14
C ILE A 334 4.19 12.44 -13.16
N ALA A 335 4.26 11.62 -14.21
CA ALA A 335 5.28 10.58 -14.34
C ALA A 335 6.71 11.15 -14.28
N LYS A 336 6.93 12.33 -14.86
CA LYS A 336 8.21 13.07 -14.82
C LYS A 336 8.51 13.71 -13.45
N LYS A 337 7.58 13.72 -12.49
CA LYS A 337 7.80 14.18 -11.11
C LYS A 337 8.07 13.05 -10.13
N ILE A 338 7.90 11.81 -10.54
CA ILE A 338 8.31 10.65 -9.75
C ILE A 338 9.81 10.45 -9.96
N THR A 339 10.63 10.70 -8.94
CA THR A 339 12.09 10.53 -9.04
C THR A 339 12.51 9.07 -8.97
N GLY A 340 11.67 8.22 -8.37
CA GLY A 340 11.92 6.80 -8.24
C GLY A 340 10.82 6.13 -7.40
N ILE A 341 10.88 4.81 -7.37
CA ILE A 341 9.99 3.95 -6.59
C ILE A 341 10.85 3.02 -5.76
N ILE A 342 10.55 2.92 -4.46
CA ILE A 342 11.20 1.99 -3.54
C ILE A 342 10.18 0.91 -3.21
N PHE A 343 10.55 -0.35 -3.41
CA PHE A 343 9.75 -1.49 -2.97
C PHE A 343 10.41 -2.13 -1.77
N ILE A 344 9.69 -2.25 -0.67
CA ILE A 344 10.13 -2.96 0.54
C ILE A 344 9.25 -4.20 0.68
N LYS A 345 9.80 -5.37 0.37
CA LYS A 345 9.11 -6.63 0.60
C LYS A 345 9.38 -7.08 2.03
N ASP A 346 8.33 -7.07 2.84
CA ASP A 346 8.36 -7.45 4.24
C ASP A 346 7.97 -8.93 4.39
N ASN A 347 8.98 -9.76 4.67
CA ASN A 347 8.85 -11.20 4.86
C ASN A 347 8.53 -11.58 6.31
N SER A 348 8.24 -10.61 7.20
CA SER A 348 8.08 -10.84 8.65
C SER A 348 7.02 -11.87 9.06
N ILE A 349 6.12 -12.26 8.15
CA ILE A 349 5.15 -13.34 8.38
C ILE A 349 5.77 -14.73 8.23
N MET A 350 6.71 -14.89 7.31
CA MET A 350 7.25 -16.19 6.89
C MET A 350 8.64 -16.44 7.46
N GLU A 351 9.38 -15.38 7.76
CA GLU A 351 10.79 -15.44 8.14
C GLU A 351 10.98 -14.92 9.58
N SER A 352 12.02 -15.41 10.26
CA SER A 352 12.43 -14.96 11.59
C SER A 352 13.88 -14.51 11.55
N GLY A 353 14.22 -13.42 12.24
CA GLY A 353 15.60 -12.93 12.34
C GLY A 353 15.78 -11.55 11.71
N THR A 354 16.98 -11.28 11.18
CA THR A 354 17.40 -9.97 10.66
C THR A 354 17.06 -9.75 9.19
N ASP A 355 16.95 -10.81 8.40
CA ASP A 355 16.76 -10.76 6.94
C ASP A 355 15.28 -10.55 6.54
N LEU A 356 14.57 -9.63 7.19
CA LEU A 356 13.12 -9.46 7.00
C LEU A 356 12.74 -8.73 5.70
N TYR A 357 13.70 -8.02 5.08
CA TYR A 357 13.45 -7.07 4.01
C TYR A 357 14.19 -7.44 2.72
N ASP A 358 13.43 -7.65 1.63
CA ASP A 358 13.97 -7.57 0.27
C ASP A 358 13.60 -6.21 -0.32
N THR A 359 14.60 -5.35 -0.53
CA THR A 359 14.38 -3.98 -1.02
C THR A 359 14.86 -3.78 -2.45
N TYR A 360 14.06 -3.09 -3.25
CA TYR A 360 14.36 -2.73 -4.64
C TYR A 360 14.15 -1.23 -4.84
N ILE A 361 15.16 -0.52 -5.32
CA ILE A 361 15.14 0.91 -5.57
C ILE A 361 15.28 1.13 -7.08
N TYR A 362 14.24 1.68 -7.67
CA TYR A 362 14.19 1.96 -9.09
C TYR A 362 14.13 3.47 -9.31
N LEU A 363 15.12 4.04 -10.00
CA LEU A 363 15.22 5.50 -10.20
C LEU A 363 14.76 5.88 -11.60
N ASN A 364 14.06 7.01 -11.71
CA ASN A 364 13.51 7.48 -12.97
C ASN A 364 14.54 8.33 -13.74
N PRO A 365 15.06 7.85 -14.89
CA PRO A 365 16.04 8.58 -15.68
C PRO A 365 15.43 9.83 -16.36
N ASN A 366 14.11 9.88 -16.45
CA ASN A 366 13.32 10.95 -17.05
C ASN A 366 12.69 11.90 -16.02
N ALA A 367 13.05 11.77 -14.74
CA ALA A 367 12.63 12.71 -13.71
C ALA A 367 13.09 14.15 -14.04
N THR A 368 12.18 15.10 -13.87
CA THR A 368 12.40 16.54 -14.08
C THR A 368 12.59 17.30 -12.78
N ASN A 369 12.13 16.75 -11.66
CA ASN A 369 12.65 17.13 -10.35
C ASN A 369 14.07 16.56 -10.18
N LYS A 370 14.87 17.14 -9.28
CA LYS A 370 16.30 16.83 -9.10
C LYS A 370 16.58 15.31 -9.19
N LYS A 371 17.24 14.88 -10.27
CA LYS A 371 17.47 13.45 -10.56
C LYS A 371 18.28 12.78 -9.46
N LEU A 372 17.90 11.57 -9.06
CA LEU A 372 18.71 10.70 -8.21
C LEU A 372 19.55 9.74 -9.06
N ARG A 373 20.66 9.29 -8.50
CA ARG A 373 21.53 8.23 -9.04
C ARG A 373 21.79 7.18 -7.97
N GLY A 374 22.21 5.98 -8.37
CA GLY A 374 22.59 4.94 -7.40
C GLY A 374 23.66 5.40 -6.40
N SER A 375 24.57 6.29 -6.82
CA SER A 375 25.59 6.88 -5.94
C SER A 375 25.02 7.76 -4.83
N ASP A 376 23.80 8.31 -4.96
CA ASP A 376 23.19 9.10 -3.88
C ASP A 376 22.88 8.21 -2.65
N PHE A 377 22.72 6.90 -2.86
CA PHE A 377 22.46 5.89 -1.82
C PHE A 377 23.75 5.24 -1.27
N SER A 378 24.93 5.68 -1.69
CA SER A 378 26.20 5.06 -1.28
C SER A 378 26.57 5.30 0.18
N ILE A 379 25.90 6.24 0.86
CA ILE A 379 26.08 6.52 2.29
C ILE A 379 25.48 5.45 3.18
N LEU A 380 24.58 4.62 2.65
CA LEU A 380 23.95 3.57 3.42
C LEU A 380 24.99 2.47 3.62
N GLU A 381 25.64 2.42 4.80
CA GLU A 381 26.51 1.30 5.15
C GLU A 381 25.66 0.05 5.34
N TRP A 382 25.82 -0.90 4.40
CA TRP A 382 25.18 -2.20 4.45
C TRP A 382 25.99 -3.10 5.39
N THR A 383 25.35 -3.59 6.46
CA THR A 383 25.97 -4.58 7.35
C THR A 383 25.51 -5.99 6.95
N PRO A 384 26.19 -7.07 7.41
CA PRO A 384 25.72 -8.44 7.19
C PRO A 384 24.28 -8.69 7.66
N GLU A 385 23.80 -7.90 8.61
CA GLU A 385 22.44 -7.95 9.16
C GLU A 385 21.41 -7.20 8.31
N ILE A 386 21.84 -6.36 7.36
CA ILE A 386 20.95 -5.57 6.49
C ILE A 386 21.26 -5.89 5.03
N LYS A 387 20.30 -6.58 4.40
CA LYS A 387 20.42 -6.95 3.00
C LYS A 387 20.54 -5.71 2.11
N GLN A 388 21.60 -5.67 1.30
CA GLN A 388 21.80 -4.61 0.30
C GLN A 388 20.61 -4.58 -0.68
N PRO A 389 19.98 -3.41 -0.92
CA PRO A 389 18.90 -3.27 -1.86
C PRO A 389 19.44 -3.40 -3.28
N TYR A 390 18.61 -3.95 -4.13
CA TYR A 390 18.84 -3.89 -5.56
C TYR A 390 18.55 -2.47 -6.07
N ILE A 391 19.49 -1.83 -6.76
CA ILE A 391 19.31 -0.48 -7.32
C ILE A 391 19.46 -0.52 -8.84
N ASP A 392 18.46 -0.02 -9.57
CA ASP A 392 18.48 0.16 -11.03
C ASP A 392 18.02 1.59 -11.37
N ASP A 393 18.87 2.35 -12.07
CA ASP A 393 18.60 3.73 -12.47
C ASP A 393 18.07 3.88 -13.91
N PHE A 394 17.85 2.74 -14.59
CA PHE A 394 17.38 2.67 -15.98
C PHE A 394 18.20 3.53 -16.95
N TYR A 395 19.48 3.78 -16.64
CA TYR A 395 20.33 4.68 -17.44
C TYR A 395 20.39 4.28 -18.93
N TYR A 396 20.37 2.98 -19.22
CA TYR A 396 20.42 2.43 -20.58
C TYR A 396 19.05 2.12 -21.22
N ASP A 397 17.95 2.34 -20.48
CA ASP A 397 16.58 2.03 -20.94
C ASP A 397 15.86 3.26 -21.51
N ASN A 398 16.57 4.39 -21.66
CA ASN A 398 16.02 5.66 -22.15
C ASN A 398 16.13 5.79 -23.68
N TYR A 399 15.34 4.99 -24.41
CA TYR A 399 15.22 5.03 -25.88
C TYR A 399 14.01 5.84 -26.36
#